data_AF-A0A847JPK2-F1
#
_entry.id   AF-A0A847JPK2-F1
#
_cell.length_a   1.000
_cell.length_b   1.000
_cell.length_c   1.000
_cell.angle_alpha   90.00
_cell.angle_beta   90.00
_cell.angle_gamma   90.00
#
_symmetry.space_group_name_H-M   'P 1'
#
loop_
_entity.id
_entity.type
_entity.pdbx_description
1 polymer ?
#
loop_
_entity_poly.entity_id
_entity_poly.type
_entity_poly.pdbx_seq_one_letter_code
_entity_poly.pdbx_strand_id
1 'polypeptide(L)'
;MNRVLIGCAVLVMASSAMAQPGRPGGQQRAGGGRPGGMRMPGMRMMDRPLTLSMTPSATLKAVFKLSEDQEKKIAAIQEKAGQDVRGLFPRAERGQRPDQKAIQAAMPKFEARMKKADAEISAVLTPAQRKAVPAMLKEMHALRGAGLPMSLAGSLKLTAAQLAKLDGIGKARSLKQQKAFAEMQQSGDPGLAFQQMGQLRDAARKEAMGVLNAQQKAAVEKWEKEHPRRQFGGPGMGGPGMGGPGGRMGGPGAPGGRMGRPGGQPGAGGARRGPGPQ
;
A
#
# COMPACT_ATOMS: atom_id res chain seq x y z
N MET A 1 -32.80 -24.30 17.15
CA MET A 1 -32.99 -23.05 17.92
C MET A 1 -32.20 -23.17 19.22
N ASN A 2 -30.97 -22.64 19.29
CA ASN A 2 -30.21 -22.60 20.54
C ASN A 2 -29.83 -21.14 20.84
N ARG A 3 -30.48 -20.56 21.84
CA ARG A 3 -30.19 -19.23 22.39
C ARG A 3 -29.22 -19.42 23.56
N VAL A 4 -28.06 -18.79 23.51
CA VAL A 4 -27.15 -18.66 24.66
C VAL A 4 -27.09 -17.19 25.04
N LEU A 5 -27.57 -16.88 26.24
CA LEU A 5 -27.53 -15.58 26.90
C LEU A 5 -26.10 -15.25 27.34
N ILE A 6 -25.61 -14.06 26.99
CA ILE A 6 -24.33 -13.52 27.47
C ILE A 6 -24.64 -12.26 28.27
N GLY A 7 -24.40 -12.32 29.58
CA GLY A 7 -24.52 -11.19 30.51
C GLY A 7 -23.40 -10.17 30.32
N CYS A 8 -23.76 -8.89 30.33
CA CYS A 8 -22.82 -7.77 30.32
C CYS A 8 -22.42 -7.39 31.75
N ALA A 9 -21.14 -7.51 32.07
CA ALA A 9 -20.54 -6.84 33.23
C ALA A 9 -19.96 -5.48 32.77
N VAL A 10 -20.52 -4.39 33.29
CA VAL A 10 -20.05 -3.03 33.06
C VAL A 10 -18.96 -2.72 34.09
N LEU A 11 -17.72 -2.56 33.62
CA LEU A 11 -16.59 -2.12 34.45
C LEU A 11 -16.41 -0.60 34.27
N VAL A 12 -16.67 0.16 35.34
CA VAL A 12 -16.45 1.61 35.40
C VAL A 12 -14.97 1.86 35.71
N MET A 13 -14.23 2.47 34.78
CA MET A 13 -12.85 2.93 35.01
C MET A 13 -12.86 4.41 35.38
N ALA A 14 -12.48 4.70 36.63
CA ALA A 14 -12.25 6.05 37.14
C ALA A 14 -11.02 6.69 36.48
N SER A 15 -11.15 7.96 36.08
CA SER A 15 -10.07 8.75 35.45
C SER A 15 -9.35 9.59 36.50
N SER A 16 -8.06 9.34 36.72
CA SER A 16 -7.18 10.21 37.52
C SER A 16 -6.51 11.24 36.62
N ALA A 17 -6.87 12.51 36.79
CA ALA A 17 -6.21 13.64 36.14
C ALA A 17 -4.91 13.98 36.87
N MET A 18 -3.77 13.85 36.20
CA MET A 18 -2.48 14.35 36.68
C MET A 18 -2.15 15.66 35.95
N ALA A 19 -2.17 16.77 36.70
CA ALA A 19 -1.66 18.06 36.25
C ALA A 19 -0.12 18.01 36.18
N GLN A 20 0.47 18.31 35.02
CA GLN A 20 1.92 18.45 34.89
C GLN A 20 2.33 19.91 35.17
N PRO A 21 3.31 20.15 36.07
CA PRO A 21 3.82 21.49 36.36
C PRO A 21 4.62 22.06 35.16
N GLY A 22 4.30 23.31 34.81
CA GLY A 22 4.94 24.06 33.74
C GLY A 22 6.42 24.33 34.04
N ARG A 23 7.28 23.98 33.09
CA ARG A 23 8.71 24.30 33.13
C ARG A 23 8.98 25.67 32.48
N PRO A 24 9.70 26.59 33.13
CA PRO A 24 9.98 27.92 32.58
C PRO A 24 11.13 27.92 31.56
N GLY A 25 10.94 28.66 30.47
CA GLY A 25 11.93 29.55 29.86
C GLY A 25 13.30 28.98 29.47
N GLY A 26 13.38 28.26 28.35
CA GLY A 26 14.63 27.99 27.63
C GLY A 26 14.67 28.71 26.29
N GLN A 27 15.62 29.63 26.13
CA GLN A 27 15.88 30.44 24.93
C GLN A 27 15.84 29.62 23.62
N GLN A 28 14.92 30.02 22.74
CA GLN A 28 14.86 29.61 21.34
C GLN A 28 16.11 30.11 20.61
N ARG A 29 17.05 29.19 20.34
CA ARG A 29 18.05 29.38 19.29
C ARG A 29 17.34 29.48 17.94
N ALA A 30 17.38 30.67 17.34
CA ALA A 30 17.06 30.90 15.94
C ALA A 30 18.11 30.21 15.06
N GLY A 31 17.89 28.93 14.78
CA GLY A 31 18.75 28.10 13.95
C GLY A 31 17.94 27.07 13.19
N GLY A 32 17.37 27.48 12.05
CA GLY A 32 17.11 26.65 10.86
C GLY A 32 16.50 25.25 11.01
N GLY A 33 15.84 24.94 12.12
CA GLY A 33 15.24 23.64 12.38
C GLY A 33 14.02 23.48 11.48
N ARG A 34 14.20 22.83 10.31
CA ARG A 34 13.11 22.40 9.43
C ARG A 34 12.08 21.61 10.26
N PRO A 35 10.94 22.22 10.63
CA PRO A 35 9.90 21.55 11.40
C PRO A 35 9.06 20.78 10.38
N GLY A 36 9.25 19.46 10.34
CA GLY A 36 8.47 18.61 9.45
C GLY A 36 9.34 17.59 8.76
N GLY A 37 9.75 16.55 9.50
CA GLY A 37 10.20 15.31 8.89
C GLY A 37 9.18 14.90 7.84
N MET A 38 9.62 14.85 6.58
CA MET A 38 8.79 14.48 5.44
C MET A 38 8.17 13.11 5.73
N ARG A 39 6.92 13.10 6.20
CA ARG A 39 6.09 11.90 6.20
C ARG A 39 5.96 11.51 4.74
N MET A 40 6.70 10.46 4.36
CA MET A 40 6.69 9.94 3.00
C MET A 40 5.24 9.77 2.56
N PRO A 41 4.78 10.46 1.49
CA PRO A 41 3.38 10.46 1.06
C PRO A 41 2.79 9.06 0.84
N GLY A 42 3.65 8.04 0.64
CA GLY A 42 3.25 6.65 0.47
C GLY A 42 2.81 5.91 1.74
N MET A 43 3.11 6.39 2.96
CA MET A 43 2.74 5.63 4.18
C MET A 43 1.24 5.65 4.46
N ARG A 44 0.53 6.73 4.12
CA ARG A 44 -0.92 6.81 4.31
C ARG A 44 -1.72 5.86 3.41
N MET A 45 -1.08 5.31 2.37
CA MET A 45 -1.74 4.36 1.47
C MET A 45 -1.85 2.96 2.06
N MET A 46 -1.03 2.60 3.06
CA MET A 46 -0.99 1.25 3.64
C MET A 46 -2.25 0.92 4.47
N ASP A 47 -2.76 1.90 5.21
CA ASP A 47 -3.94 1.73 6.09
C ASP A 47 -5.26 2.02 5.38
N ARG A 48 -5.27 2.17 4.05
CA ARG A 48 -6.53 2.38 3.33
C ARG A 48 -7.40 1.12 3.44
N PRO A 49 -8.72 1.30 3.68
CA PRO A 49 -9.65 0.19 3.63
C PRO A 49 -9.58 -0.46 2.25
N LEU A 50 -9.66 -1.79 2.22
CA LEU A 50 -9.78 -2.53 0.96
C LEU A 50 -11.12 -2.18 0.30
N THR A 51 -11.08 -1.98 -1.01
CA THR A 51 -12.25 -1.72 -1.84
C THR A 51 -12.41 -2.81 -2.90
N LEU A 52 -13.60 -2.91 -3.52
CA LEU A 52 -13.87 -3.92 -4.54
C LEU A 52 -12.96 -3.79 -5.76
N SER A 53 -12.66 -2.55 -6.16
CA SER A 53 -11.76 -2.22 -7.26
C SER A 53 -10.30 -2.61 -7.01
N MET A 54 -9.89 -2.77 -5.74
CA MET A 54 -8.54 -3.20 -5.37
C MET A 54 -8.44 -4.71 -5.11
N THR A 55 -9.56 -5.42 -5.00
CA THR A 55 -9.58 -6.86 -4.79
C THR A 55 -9.43 -7.60 -6.13
N PRO A 56 -8.48 -8.53 -6.29
CA PRO A 56 -8.34 -9.27 -7.54
C PRO A 56 -9.65 -9.97 -7.96
N SER A 57 -10.01 -9.86 -9.24
CA SER A 57 -11.22 -10.49 -9.80
C SER A 57 -11.31 -12.00 -9.50
N ALA A 58 -10.18 -12.71 -9.57
CA ALA A 58 -10.10 -14.13 -9.23
C ALA A 58 -10.50 -14.41 -7.75
N THR A 59 -10.14 -13.51 -6.83
CA THR A 59 -10.58 -13.60 -5.43
C THR A 59 -12.08 -13.34 -5.31
N LEU A 60 -12.62 -12.33 -6.01
CA LEU A 60 -14.06 -12.08 -6.04
C LEU A 60 -14.83 -13.28 -6.63
N LYS A 61 -14.30 -13.92 -7.67
CA LYS A 61 -14.87 -15.14 -8.28
C LYS A 61 -14.94 -16.27 -7.26
N ALA A 62 -13.84 -16.55 -6.57
CA ALA A 62 -13.79 -17.63 -5.58
C ALA A 62 -14.79 -17.40 -4.43
N VAL A 63 -14.89 -16.16 -3.92
CA VAL A 63 -15.76 -15.84 -2.79
C VAL A 63 -17.23 -15.79 -3.17
N PHE A 64 -17.57 -15.10 -4.27
CA PHE A 64 -18.96 -14.84 -4.66
C PHE A 64 -19.51 -15.83 -5.69
N LYS A 65 -18.68 -16.78 -6.14
CA LYS A 65 -19.00 -17.72 -7.22
C LYS A 65 -19.52 -16.96 -8.45
N LEU A 66 -18.77 -15.94 -8.86
CA LEU A 66 -19.15 -15.08 -9.99
C LEU A 66 -19.35 -15.92 -11.25
N SER A 67 -20.35 -15.57 -12.07
CA SER A 67 -20.44 -16.10 -13.43
C SER A 67 -19.27 -15.58 -14.27
N GLU A 68 -18.98 -16.25 -15.38
CA GLU A 68 -17.93 -15.81 -16.32
C GLU A 68 -18.18 -14.39 -16.83
N ASP A 69 -19.44 -14.03 -17.10
CA ASP A 69 -19.81 -12.69 -17.53
C ASP A 69 -19.59 -11.63 -16.44
N GLN A 70 -19.92 -11.95 -15.18
CA GLN A 70 -19.64 -11.06 -14.06
C GLN A 70 -18.14 -10.86 -13.87
N GLU A 71 -17.35 -11.93 -13.93
CA GLU A 71 -15.89 -11.88 -13.82
C GLU A 71 -15.28 -11.02 -14.94
N LYS A 72 -15.67 -11.24 -16.20
CA LYS A 72 -15.19 -10.45 -17.35
C LYS A 72 -15.51 -8.97 -17.19
N LYS A 73 -16.74 -8.62 -16.77
CA LYS A 73 -17.16 -7.23 -16.53
C LYS A 73 -16.36 -6.59 -15.40
N ILE A 74 -16.17 -7.29 -14.29
CA ILE A 74 -15.39 -6.80 -13.15
C ILE A 74 -13.92 -6.60 -13.55
N ALA A 75 -13.33 -7.55 -14.27
CA ALA A 75 -11.96 -7.43 -14.77
C ALA A 75 -11.80 -6.20 -15.68
N ALA A 76 -12.73 -5.96 -16.59
CA ALA A 76 -12.72 -4.78 -17.46
C ALA A 76 -12.83 -3.45 -16.68
N ILE A 77 -13.68 -3.40 -15.63
CA ILE A 77 -13.79 -2.23 -14.75
C ILE A 77 -12.47 -2.00 -13.99
N GLN A 78 -11.87 -3.06 -13.45
CA GLN A 78 -10.59 -2.98 -12.72
C GLN A 78 -9.44 -2.56 -13.63
N GLU A 79 -9.37 -3.08 -14.85
CA GLU A 79 -8.38 -2.68 -15.84
C GLU A 79 -8.52 -1.20 -16.19
N LYS A 80 -9.74 -0.75 -16.51
CA LYS A 80 -10.03 0.66 -16.79
C LYS A 80 -9.68 1.57 -15.62
N ALA A 81 -10.04 1.18 -14.39
CA ALA A 81 -9.66 1.91 -13.19
C ALA A 81 -8.14 2.00 -13.06
N GLY A 82 -7.42 0.90 -13.33
CA GLY A 82 -5.96 0.87 -13.35
C GLY A 82 -5.34 1.80 -14.40
N GLN A 83 -5.92 1.87 -15.60
CA GLN A 83 -5.50 2.78 -16.66
C GLN A 83 -5.75 4.25 -16.27
N ASP A 84 -6.96 4.56 -15.76
CA ASP A 84 -7.33 5.89 -15.27
C ASP A 84 -6.37 6.36 -14.16
N VAL A 85 -6.08 5.49 -13.20
CA VAL A 85 -5.13 5.77 -12.11
C VAL A 85 -3.71 5.98 -12.65
N ARG A 86 -3.26 5.17 -13.61
CA ARG A 86 -1.94 5.33 -14.23
C ARG A 86 -1.83 6.67 -14.96
N GLY A 87 -2.91 7.14 -15.59
CA GLY A 87 -2.97 8.46 -16.22
C GLY A 87 -2.89 9.63 -15.23
N LEU A 88 -3.33 9.43 -13.97
CA LEU A 88 -3.23 10.43 -12.91
C LEU A 88 -1.84 10.54 -12.30
N PHE A 89 -1.06 9.46 -12.35
CA PHE A 89 0.30 9.39 -11.80
C PHE A 89 1.28 9.06 -12.91
N PRO A 90 1.61 10.02 -13.80
CA PRO A 90 2.58 9.79 -14.85
C PRO A 90 3.89 9.29 -14.24
N ARG A 91 4.47 8.29 -14.89
CA ARG A 91 5.73 7.70 -14.44
C ARG A 91 6.78 8.80 -14.47
N ALA A 92 7.32 9.16 -13.30
CA ALA A 92 8.42 10.10 -13.24
C ALA A 92 9.57 9.60 -14.13
N GLU A 93 10.20 10.50 -14.86
CA GLU A 93 11.39 10.18 -15.63
C GLU A 93 12.46 9.56 -14.73
N ARG A 94 13.32 8.73 -15.31
CA ARG A 94 14.36 8.03 -14.56
C ARG A 94 15.24 9.05 -13.81
N GLY A 95 15.23 8.97 -12.48
CA GLY A 95 16.01 9.86 -11.60
C GLY A 95 15.27 11.10 -11.09
N GLN A 96 14.07 11.38 -11.59
CA GLN A 96 13.24 12.46 -11.05
C GLN A 96 12.37 11.95 -9.89
N ARG A 97 12.26 12.77 -8.84
CA ARG A 97 11.30 12.53 -7.77
C ARG A 97 9.90 12.93 -8.28
N PRO A 98 8.86 12.13 -8.04
CA PRO A 98 7.49 12.52 -8.35
C PRO A 98 7.14 13.88 -7.71
N ASP A 99 6.52 14.77 -8.48
CA ASP A 99 6.07 16.07 -7.97
C ASP A 99 4.98 15.85 -6.90
N GLN A 100 5.30 16.26 -5.67
CA GLN A 100 4.39 16.12 -4.53
C GLN A 100 3.11 16.94 -4.71
N LYS A 101 3.17 18.11 -5.35
CA LYS A 101 1.98 18.94 -5.59
C LYS A 101 1.06 18.27 -6.62
N ALA A 102 1.63 17.75 -7.70
CA ALA A 102 0.88 16.96 -8.67
C ALA A 102 0.22 15.74 -8.03
N ILE A 103 0.94 14.99 -7.18
CA ILE A 103 0.37 13.86 -6.44
C ILE A 103 -0.80 14.31 -5.56
N GLN A 104 -0.63 15.37 -4.77
CA GLN A 104 -1.69 15.88 -3.90
C GLN A 104 -2.93 16.32 -4.69
N ALA A 105 -2.74 16.99 -5.84
CA ALA A 105 -3.84 17.38 -6.74
C ALA A 105 -4.50 16.18 -7.44
N ALA A 106 -3.76 15.08 -7.65
CA ALA A 106 -4.27 13.85 -8.24
C ALA A 106 -5.06 12.98 -7.23
N MET A 107 -4.80 13.09 -5.92
CA MET A 107 -5.48 12.30 -4.88
C MET A 107 -7.02 12.36 -4.93
N PRO A 108 -7.69 13.53 -5.00
CA PRO A 108 -9.15 13.56 -5.09
C PRO A 108 -9.67 12.92 -6.38
N LYS A 109 -8.93 13.06 -7.50
CA LYS A 109 -9.28 12.40 -8.77
C LYS A 109 -9.13 10.89 -8.64
N PHE A 110 -8.05 10.41 -8.02
CA PHE A 110 -7.84 8.99 -7.72
C PHE A 110 -9.01 8.44 -6.91
N GLU A 111 -9.40 9.12 -5.83
CA GLU A 111 -10.51 8.68 -4.98
C GLU A 111 -11.84 8.63 -5.71
N ALA A 112 -12.14 9.65 -6.53
CA ALA A 112 -13.34 9.66 -7.35
C ALA A 112 -13.36 8.50 -8.35
N ARG A 113 -12.23 8.19 -8.99
CA ARG A 113 -12.11 7.08 -9.94
C ARG A 113 -12.28 5.72 -9.26
N MET A 114 -11.66 5.52 -8.10
CA MET A 114 -11.80 4.29 -7.33
C MET A 114 -13.23 4.09 -6.81
N LYS A 115 -13.86 5.15 -6.26
CA LYS A 115 -15.27 5.09 -5.85
C LYS A 115 -16.21 4.77 -7.01
N LYS A 116 -15.95 5.35 -8.19
CA LYS A 116 -16.72 5.04 -9.40
C LYS A 116 -16.57 3.57 -9.79
N ALA A 117 -15.34 3.05 -9.81
CA ALA A 117 -15.10 1.64 -10.10
C ALA A 117 -15.77 0.71 -9.07
N ASP A 118 -15.75 1.06 -7.79
CA ASP A 118 -16.45 0.30 -6.74
C ASP A 118 -17.97 0.27 -6.97
N ALA A 119 -18.57 1.39 -7.38
CA ALA A 119 -19.99 1.47 -7.70
C ALA A 119 -20.35 0.63 -8.94
N GLU A 120 -19.54 0.71 -10.00
CA GLU A 120 -19.70 -0.10 -11.21
C GLU A 120 -19.58 -1.60 -10.92
N ILE A 121 -18.60 -2.02 -10.10
CA ILE A 121 -18.46 -3.42 -9.69
C ILE A 121 -19.67 -3.85 -8.86
N SER A 122 -20.11 -3.03 -7.90
CA SER A 122 -21.29 -3.33 -7.07
C SER A 122 -22.56 -3.52 -7.93
N ALA A 123 -22.71 -2.76 -9.02
CA ALA A 123 -23.83 -2.90 -9.94
C ALA A 123 -23.82 -4.23 -10.71
N VAL A 124 -22.65 -4.80 -11.00
CA VAL A 124 -22.48 -6.11 -11.65
C VAL A 124 -22.81 -7.28 -10.72
N LEU A 125 -22.65 -7.09 -9.41
CA LEU A 125 -22.97 -8.11 -8.41
C LEU A 125 -24.48 -8.33 -8.28
N THR A 126 -24.89 -9.51 -7.85
CA THR A 126 -26.28 -9.77 -7.46
C THR A 126 -26.61 -9.07 -6.12
N PRO A 127 -27.89 -8.84 -5.78
CA PRO A 127 -28.27 -8.28 -4.48
C PRO A 127 -27.70 -9.06 -3.28
N ALA A 128 -27.69 -10.40 -3.36
CA ALA A 128 -27.14 -11.26 -2.32
C ALA A 128 -25.61 -11.10 -2.19
N GLN A 129 -24.90 -11.06 -3.31
CA GLN A 129 -23.45 -10.84 -3.33
C GLN A 129 -23.10 -9.45 -2.75
N ARG A 130 -23.82 -8.39 -3.15
CA ARG A 130 -23.65 -7.04 -2.59
C ARG A 130 -23.80 -7.01 -1.08
N LYS A 131 -24.81 -7.69 -0.53
CA LYS A 131 -25.04 -7.76 0.93
C LYS A 131 -23.87 -8.42 1.67
N ALA A 132 -23.15 -9.34 1.03
CA ALA A 132 -22.01 -10.04 1.60
C ALA A 132 -20.67 -9.27 1.46
N VAL A 133 -20.61 -8.22 0.63
CA VAL A 133 -19.38 -7.43 0.41
C VAL A 133 -18.76 -6.88 1.69
N PRO A 134 -19.49 -6.22 2.62
CA PRO A 134 -18.87 -5.64 3.81
C PRO A 134 -18.20 -6.70 4.70
N ALA A 135 -18.83 -7.87 4.85
CA ALA A 135 -18.27 -8.98 5.62
C ALA A 135 -17.01 -9.54 4.97
N MET A 136 -17.03 -9.74 3.65
CA MET A 136 -15.87 -10.19 2.86
C MET A 136 -14.70 -9.20 2.94
N LEU A 137 -14.94 -7.89 2.78
CA LEU A 137 -13.89 -6.88 2.86
C LEU A 137 -13.28 -6.82 4.27
N LYS A 138 -14.09 -6.99 5.32
CA LYS A 138 -13.62 -7.10 6.71
C LYS A 138 -12.74 -8.34 6.90
N GLU A 139 -13.12 -9.47 6.35
CA GLU A 139 -12.32 -10.70 6.38
C GLU A 139 -10.98 -10.53 5.67
N MET A 140 -10.98 -9.99 4.45
CA MET A 140 -9.74 -9.70 3.71
C MET A 140 -8.83 -8.73 4.47
N HIS A 141 -9.40 -7.70 5.10
CA HIS A 141 -8.65 -6.75 5.91
C HIS A 141 -7.97 -7.44 7.10
N ALA A 142 -8.69 -8.29 7.82
CA ALA A 142 -8.16 -9.06 8.94
C ALA A 142 -7.04 -10.02 8.48
N LEU A 143 -7.23 -10.74 7.36
CA LEU A 143 -6.21 -11.62 6.78
C LEU A 143 -4.93 -10.84 6.40
N ARG A 144 -5.08 -9.73 5.66
CA ARG A 144 -3.96 -8.85 5.27
C ARG A 144 -3.21 -8.31 6.49
N GLY A 145 -3.94 -7.86 7.49
CA GLY A 145 -3.41 -7.38 8.77
C GLY A 145 -2.63 -8.46 9.52
N ALA A 146 -3.13 -9.69 9.51
CA ALA A 146 -2.50 -10.82 10.17
C ALA A 146 -1.33 -11.44 9.35
N GLY A 147 -1.09 -10.97 8.12
CA GLY A 147 -0.03 -11.52 7.27
C GLY A 147 -0.40 -12.84 6.60
N LEU A 148 -1.70 -13.12 6.50
CA LEU A 148 -2.26 -14.26 5.78
C LEU A 148 -2.66 -13.85 4.35
N PRO A 149 -2.66 -14.81 3.40
CA PRO A 149 -3.09 -14.56 2.02
C PRO A 149 -4.56 -14.12 1.94
N MET A 150 -4.85 -13.00 1.27
CA MET A 150 -6.23 -12.52 1.12
C MET A 150 -7.08 -13.39 0.20
N SER A 151 -6.46 -14.16 -0.70
CA SER A 151 -7.12 -15.14 -1.58
C SER A 151 -7.83 -16.25 -0.81
N LEU A 152 -7.53 -16.43 0.47
CA LEU A 152 -8.16 -17.39 1.37
C LEU A 152 -9.42 -16.84 2.07
N ALA A 153 -9.80 -15.59 1.80
CA ALA A 153 -11.06 -15.05 2.27
C ALA A 153 -12.23 -15.90 1.76
N GLY A 154 -13.23 -16.16 2.60
CA GLY A 154 -14.37 -17.02 2.29
C GLY A 154 -14.06 -18.52 2.31
N SER A 155 -12.85 -18.96 1.93
CA SER A 155 -12.47 -20.38 1.98
C SER A 155 -12.16 -20.85 3.41
N LEU A 156 -11.58 -19.98 4.24
CA LEU A 156 -11.25 -20.30 5.64
C LEU A 156 -12.47 -20.36 6.56
N LYS A 157 -13.62 -19.81 6.13
CA LYS A 157 -14.87 -19.74 6.93
C LYS A 157 -14.60 -19.26 8.37
N LEU A 158 -13.87 -18.15 8.49
CA LEU A 158 -13.45 -17.63 9.79
C LEU A 158 -14.66 -17.26 10.65
N THR A 159 -14.60 -17.62 11.93
CA THR A 159 -15.64 -17.20 12.88
C THR A 159 -15.47 -15.72 13.24
N ALA A 160 -16.53 -15.09 13.77
CA ALA A 160 -16.46 -13.70 14.24
C ALA A 160 -15.35 -13.49 15.30
N ALA A 161 -15.16 -14.47 16.19
CA ALA A 161 -14.11 -14.44 17.21
C ALA A 161 -12.69 -14.54 16.58
N GLN A 162 -12.51 -15.39 15.57
CA GLN A 162 -11.23 -15.48 14.84
C GLN A 162 -10.95 -14.19 14.07
N LEU A 163 -11.94 -13.63 13.39
CA LEU A 163 -11.82 -12.34 12.69
C LEU A 163 -11.40 -11.22 13.64
N ALA A 164 -12.00 -11.13 14.83
CA ALA A 164 -11.62 -10.13 15.83
C ALA A 164 -10.17 -10.30 16.31
N LYS A 165 -9.72 -11.54 16.55
CA LYS A 165 -8.33 -11.82 16.94
C LYS A 165 -7.34 -11.48 15.82
N LEU A 166 -7.63 -11.85 14.58
CA LEU A 166 -6.80 -11.53 13.41
C LEU A 166 -6.70 -10.01 13.16
N ASP A 167 -7.81 -9.28 13.33
CA ASP A 167 -7.83 -7.82 13.27
C ASP A 167 -6.96 -7.19 14.38
N GLY A 168 -7.03 -7.73 15.60
CA GLY A 168 -6.15 -7.33 16.72
C GLY A 168 -4.67 -7.53 16.42
N ILE A 169 -4.29 -8.68 15.87
CA ILE A 169 -2.92 -8.96 15.41
C ILE A 169 -2.49 -7.94 14.35
N GLY A 170 -3.37 -7.64 13.38
CA GLY A 170 -3.09 -6.66 12.34
C GLY A 170 -2.86 -5.25 12.86
N LYS A 171 -3.66 -4.79 13.83
CA LYS A 171 -3.48 -3.49 14.50
C LYS A 171 -2.16 -3.43 15.28
N ALA A 172 -1.85 -4.48 16.06
CA ALA A 172 -0.60 -4.56 16.80
C ALA A 172 0.62 -4.54 15.87
N ARG A 173 0.56 -5.26 14.74
CA ARG A 173 1.59 -5.22 13.70
C ARG A 173 1.73 -3.82 13.10
N SER A 174 0.62 -3.17 12.72
CA SER A 174 0.64 -1.82 12.14
C SER A 174 1.30 -0.81 13.09
N LEU A 175 0.99 -0.85 14.39
CA LEU A 175 1.65 -0.01 15.40
C LEU A 175 3.15 -0.26 15.49
N LYS A 176 3.59 -1.52 15.52
CA LYS A 176 5.02 -1.87 15.53
C LYS A 176 5.73 -1.41 14.25
N GLN A 177 5.07 -1.56 13.10
CA GLN A 177 5.57 -1.09 11.81
C GLN A 177 5.70 0.45 11.76
N GLN A 178 4.74 1.19 12.31
CA GLN A 178 4.84 2.65 12.43
C GLN A 178 6.04 3.07 13.29
N LYS A 179 6.28 2.38 14.42
CA LYS A 179 7.45 2.63 15.29
C LYS A 179 8.77 2.32 14.58
N ALA A 180 8.89 1.14 13.97
CA ALA A 180 10.08 0.74 13.23
C ALA A 180 10.41 1.72 12.09
N PHE A 181 9.39 2.29 11.43
CA PHE A 181 9.63 3.30 10.41
C PHE A 181 10.07 4.65 11.00
N ALA A 182 9.52 5.07 12.14
CA ALA A 182 9.97 6.27 12.84
C ALA A 182 11.43 6.13 13.29
N GLU A 183 11.81 4.97 13.81
CA GLU A 183 13.20 4.63 14.19
C GLU A 183 14.11 4.63 12.96
N MET A 184 13.68 4.07 11.83
CA MET A 184 14.43 4.10 10.57
C MET A 184 14.71 5.54 10.10
N GLN A 185 13.72 6.43 10.21
CA GLN A 185 13.93 7.84 9.87
C GLN A 185 14.97 8.53 10.75
N GLN A 186 15.18 8.03 11.97
CA GLN A 186 16.18 8.54 12.90
C GLN A 186 17.55 7.89 12.70
N SER A 187 17.60 6.58 12.44
CA SER A 187 18.86 5.82 12.33
C SER A 187 19.57 5.99 10.99
N GLY A 188 18.81 6.24 9.91
CA GLY A 188 19.37 6.32 8.55
C GLY A 188 19.81 4.98 7.97
N ASP A 189 19.57 3.86 8.65
CA ASP A 189 19.90 2.50 8.17
C ASP A 189 18.66 1.81 7.58
N PRO A 190 18.54 1.72 6.25
CA PRO A 190 17.41 1.05 5.61
C PRO A 190 17.45 -0.48 5.79
N GLY A 191 18.63 -1.09 5.95
CA GLY A 191 18.80 -2.55 6.04
C GLY A 191 18.16 -3.11 7.30
N LEU A 192 18.43 -2.48 8.45
CA LEU A 192 17.83 -2.85 9.73
C LEU A 192 16.29 -2.76 9.68
N ALA A 193 15.75 -1.72 9.04
CA ALA A 193 14.31 -1.55 8.91
C ALA A 193 13.67 -2.67 8.07
N PHE A 194 14.28 -3.07 6.96
CA PHE A 194 13.78 -4.19 6.16
C PHE A 194 13.78 -5.50 6.96
N GLN A 195 14.82 -5.75 7.75
CA GLN A 195 14.91 -6.92 8.61
C GLN A 195 13.82 -6.91 9.68
N GLN A 196 13.65 -5.80 10.40
CA GLN A 196 12.59 -5.64 11.40
C GLN A 196 11.19 -5.82 10.79
N MET A 197 10.93 -5.26 9.60
CA MET A 197 9.65 -5.45 8.91
C MET A 197 9.41 -6.91 8.52
N GLY A 198 10.46 -7.64 8.13
CA GLY A 198 10.40 -9.08 7.92
C GLY A 198 9.95 -9.82 9.19
N GLN A 199 10.64 -9.57 10.30
CA GLN A 199 10.34 -10.17 11.61
C GLN A 199 8.92 -9.85 12.08
N LEU A 200 8.45 -8.61 11.90
CA LEU A 200 7.09 -8.20 12.25
C LEU A 200 6.03 -8.96 11.43
N ARG A 201 6.29 -9.20 10.14
CA ARG A 201 5.39 -10.00 9.29
C ARG A 201 5.36 -11.46 9.74
N ASP A 202 6.51 -12.06 10.03
CA ASP A 202 6.60 -13.46 10.42
C ASP A 202 6.01 -13.70 11.81
N ALA A 203 6.23 -12.78 12.76
CA ALA A 203 5.62 -12.82 14.08
C ALA A 203 4.09 -12.72 14.00
N ALA A 204 3.55 -11.76 13.25
CA ALA A 204 2.11 -11.62 13.06
C ALA A 204 1.50 -12.87 12.43
N ARG A 205 2.16 -13.46 11.42
CA ARG A 205 1.72 -14.70 10.79
C ARG A 205 1.74 -15.88 11.76
N LYS A 206 2.78 -16.02 12.58
CA LYS A 206 2.86 -17.08 13.60
C LYS A 206 1.72 -16.97 14.61
N GLU A 207 1.44 -15.76 15.11
CA GLU A 207 0.29 -15.50 15.98
C GLU A 207 -1.03 -15.82 15.28
N ALA A 208 -1.17 -15.44 14.00
CA ALA A 208 -2.37 -15.72 13.20
C ALA A 208 -2.62 -17.21 13.05
N MET A 209 -1.59 -18.01 12.76
CA MET A 209 -1.68 -19.48 12.69
C MET A 209 -2.08 -20.10 14.03
N GLY A 210 -1.84 -19.44 15.17
CA GLY A 210 -2.33 -19.86 16.49
C GLY A 210 -3.85 -19.69 16.69
N VAL A 211 -4.48 -18.79 15.93
CA VAL A 211 -5.92 -18.51 15.99
C VAL A 211 -6.74 -19.48 15.12
N LEU A 212 -6.10 -20.06 14.11
CA LEU A 212 -6.74 -20.97 13.15
C LEU A 212 -6.90 -22.39 13.72
N ASN A 213 -7.95 -23.09 13.29
CA ASN A 213 -8.10 -24.52 13.56
C ASN A 213 -7.23 -25.36 12.59
N ALA A 214 -7.15 -26.68 12.82
CA ALA A 214 -6.30 -27.57 12.01
C ALA A 214 -6.63 -27.53 10.50
N GLN A 215 -7.91 -27.52 10.12
CA GLN A 215 -8.32 -27.46 8.72
C GLN A 215 -7.92 -26.15 8.05
N GLN A 216 -8.10 -25.02 8.75
CA GLN A 216 -7.72 -23.69 8.28
C GLN A 216 -6.20 -23.56 8.10
N LYS A 217 -5.40 -24.10 9.05
CA LYS A 217 -3.93 -24.12 8.93
C LYS A 217 -3.48 -24.91 7.70
N ALA A 218 -4.04 -26.11 7.50
CA ALA A 218 -3.74 -26.93 6.34
C ALA A 218 -4.08 -26.21 5.01
N ALA A 219 -5.17 -25.45 4.97
CA ALA A 219 -5.52 -24.63 3.80
C ALA A 219 -4.50 -23.52 3.53
N VAL A 220 -4.01 -22.85 4.58
CA VAL A 220 -2.95 -21.83 4.47
C VAL A 220 -1.65 -22.45 3.98
N GLU A 221 -1.21 -23.56 4.57
CA GLU A 221 0.03 -24.26 4.22
C GLU A 221 0.00 -24.78 2.77
N LYS A 222 -1.13 -25.38 2.36
CA LYS A 222 -1.33 -25.80 0.98
C LYS A 222 -1.21 -24.62 0.01
N TRP A 223 -1.88 -23.51 0.31
CA TRP A 223 -1.81 -22.32 -0.52
C TRP A 223 -0.38 -21.80 -0.66
N GLU A 224 0.39 -21.77 0.44
CA GLU A 224 1.77 -21.27 0.42
C GLU A 224 2.74 -22.21 -0.32
N LYS A 225 2.48 -23.51 -0.31
CA LYS A 225 3.22 -24.47 -1.14
C LYS A 225 2.95 -24.26 -2.63
N GLU A 226 1.70 -23.99 -2.99
CA GLU A 226 1.28 -23.72 -4.37
C GLU A 226 1.68 -22.32 -4.85
N HIS A 227 1.88 -21.38 -3.91
CA HIS A 227 2.22 -19.98 -4.18
C HIS A 227 3.50 -19.62 -3.42
N PRO A 228 4.66 -20.19 -3.80
CA PRO A 228 5.91 -19.90 -3.14
C PRO A 228 6.14 -18.39 -3.14
N ARG A 229 6.34 -17.83 -1.94
CA ARG A 229 6.55 -16.40 -1.77
C ARG A 229 7.75 -16.00 -2.61
N ARG A 230 7.55 -15.11 -3.57
CA ARG A 230 8.66 -14.47 -4.28
C ARG A 230 9.51 -13.78 -3.23
N GLN A 231 10.70 -14.31 -2.98
CA GLN A 231 11.61 -13.76 -1.98
C GLN A 231 11.93 -12.34 -2.42
N PHE A 232 11.53 -11.37 -1.61
CA PHE A 232 11.76 -9.96 -1.88
C PHE A 232 13.27 -9.74 -1.92
N GLY A 233 13.82 -9.45 -3.10
CA GLY A 233 15.26 -9.38 -3.35
C GLY A 233 15.86 -10.55 -4.15
N GLY A 234 15.03 -11.48 -4.66
CA GLY A 234 15.50 -12.50 -5.59
C GLY A 234 16.08 -11.90 -6.90
N PRO A 235 17.04 -12.58 -7.57
CA PRO A 235 17.84 -12.06 -8.70
C PRO A 235 17.11 -11.51 -9.95
N GLY A 236 15.78 -11.40 -9.95
CA GLY A 236 14.99 -10.97 -11.11
C GLY A 236 13.93 -9.90 -10.84
N MET A 237 13.79 -9.39 -9.61
CA MET A 237 12.77 -8.35 -9.30
C MET A 237 13.35 -6.93 -9.19
N GLY A 238 14.68 -6.80 -9.36
CA GLY A 238 15.31 -5.60 -9.86
C GLY A 238 15.30 -5.64 -11.39
N GLY A 239 14.13 -5.40 -12.01
CA GLY A 239 14.12 -5.10 -13.44
C GLY A 239 15.13 -3.95 -13.72
N PRO A 240 15.74 -3.85 -14.92
CA PRO A 240 16.88 -2.97 -15.23
C PRO A 240 16.80 -1.45 -14.93
N GLY A 241 15.83 -0.97 -14.14
CA GLY A 241 15.51 0.44 -13.95
C GLY A 241 15.23 0.92 -12.52
N MET A 242 15.26 0.09 -11.47
CA MET A 242 14.76 0.53 -10.14
C MET A 242 15.68 0.10 -8.98
N GLY A 243 16.72 0.91 -8.71
CA GLY A 243 17.41 0.91 -7.41
C GLY A 243 18.93 0.75 -7.46
N GLY A 244 19.65 1.87 -7.46
CA GLY A 244 21.08 1.89 -7.11
C GLY A 244 21.81 3.18 -7.51
N PRO A 245 21.62 4.31 -6.81
CA PRO A 245 22.56 5.43 -6.87
C PRO A 245 23.79 5.05 -6.05
N GLY A 246 24.74 4.37 -6.68
CA GLY A 246 25.93 3.84 -6.04
C GLY A 246 26.95 3.20 -6.98
N GLY A 247 26.64 3.07 -8.27
CA GLY A 247 27.64 2.82 -9.30
C GLY A 247 28.54 4.05 -9.45
N ARG A 248 29.56 4.16 -8.59
CA ARG A 248 30.79 4.89 -8.90
C ARG A 248 31.28 4.38 -10.25
N MET A 249 30.91 5.12 -11.29
CA MET A 249 31.69 5.20 -12.51
C MET A 249 32.97 5.96 -12.11
N GLY A 250 33.91 5.19 -11.57
CA GLY A 250 35.21 5.62 -11.11
C GLY A 250 36.20 4.48 -11.31
N GLY A 251 36.16 3.88 -12.51
CA GLY A 251 37.30 3.15 -13.03
C GLY A 251 38.42 4.16 -13.31
N PRO A 252 39.60 4.03 -12.70
CA PRO A 252 40.76 4.83 -13.08
C PRO A 252 41.27 4.34 -14.44
N GLY A 253 41.45 5.26 -15.38
CA GLY A 253 42.34 5.06 -16.51
C GLY A 253 41.70 4.50 -17.79
N ALA A 254 41.17 5.38 -18.61
CA ALA A 254 41.40 5.29 -20.05
C ALA A 254 41.92 6.66 -20.52
N PRO A 255 43.26 6.83 -20.61
CA PRO A 255 43.84 7.97 -21.29
C PRO A 255 43.78 7.72 -22.80
N GLY A 256 43.22 8.68 -23.54
CA GLY A 256 43.36 8.72 -24.99
C GLY A 256 42.06 8.51 -25.74
N GLY A 257 41.46 9.61 -26.20
CA GLY A 257 40.27 9.57 -27.03
C GLY A 257 39.85 10.95 -27.53
N ARG A 258 40.83 11.75 -27.94
CA ARG A 258 40.64 13.04 -28.60
C ARG A 258 40.04 12.80 -29.99
N MET A 259 38.72 12.89 -30.11
CA MET A 259 38.04 13.26 -31.36
C MET A 259 36.99 14.30 -30.96
N GLY A 260 37.19 15.60 -31.21
CA GLY A 260 37.45 16.13 -32.54
C GLY A 260 36.15 16.19 -33.34
N ARG A 261 35.18 17.00 -32.89
CA ARG A 261 34.16 17.54 -33.80
C ARG A 261 34.12 19.06 -33.68
N PRO A 262 34.89 19.76 -34.52
CA PRO A 262 34.75 21.19 -34.73
C PRO A 262 33.65 21.47 -35.76
N GLY A 263 32.99 22.61 -35.62
CA GLY A 263 32.38 23.32 -36.75
C GLY A 263 30.86 23.36 -36.77
N GLY A 264 30.32 24.44 -36.21
CA GLY A 264 29.60 25.44 -37.00
C GLY A 264 28.17 25.14 -37.44
N GLN A 265 27.20 25.79 -36.78
CA GLN A 265 26.16 26.50 -37.52
C GLN A 265 25.57 27.66 -36.69
N PRO A 266 25.99 28.91 -36.93
CA PRO A 266 25.23 30.10 -36.57
C PRO A 266 24.51 30.67 -37.80
N GLY A 267 23.23 31.03 -37.65
CA GLY A 267 22.48 31.79 -38.65
C GLY A 267 20.98 31.48 -38.55
N ALA A 268 20.15 32.28 -37.90
CA ALA A 268 19.67 33.62 -38.29
C ALA A 268 18.43 33.57 -39.18
N GLY A 269 17.42 34.35 -38.78
CA GLY A 269 16.42 34.93 -39.69
C GLY A 269 15.06 34.25 -39.68
N GLY A 270 14.03 35.00 -39.27
CA GLY A 270 12.65 34.56 -39.53
C GLY A 270 11.55 35.27 -38.77
N ALA A 271 11.61 36.60 -38.64
CA ALA A 271 10.45 37.40 -38.30
C ALA A 271 9.38 37.25 -39.39
N ARG A 272 8.14 36.90 -39.02
CA ARG A 272 6.94 37.33 -39.77
C ARG A 272 5.83 37.70 -38.79
N ARG A 273 5.74 39.01 -38.54
CA ARG A 273 4.47 39.70 -38.26
C ARG A 273 3.57 39.56 -39.50
N GLY A 274 2.30 39.24 -39.28
CA GLY A 274 1.24 39.40 -40.26
C GLY A 274 0.13 40.28 -39.64
N PRO A 275 -0.40 41.29 -40.36
CA PRO A 275 -1.51 42.12 -39.91
C PRO A 275 -2.86 41.42 -40.18
N GLY A 276 -3.94 41.97 -39.60
CA GLY A 276 -5.34 41.53 -39.80
C GLY A 276 -5.82 41.59 -41.27
N PRO A 277 -7.13 41.40 -41.55
CA PRO A 277 -8.09 42.49 -41.30
C PRO A 277 -9.55 42.09 -40.98
N GLN A 278 -10.28 43.13 -40.54
CA GLN A 278 -11.73 43.40 -40.58
C GLN A 278 -12.69 42.55 -39.73
#